data_AF-A0AA86JWL1-F1
#
_entry.id   AF-A0AA86JWL1-F1
#
_cell.length_a   1.000
_cell.length_b   1.000
_cell.length_c   1.000
_cell.angle_alpha   90.00
_cell.angle_beta   90.00
_cell.angle_gamma   90.00
#
_symmetry.space_group_name_H-M   'P 1'
#
loop_
_entity.id
_entity.type
_entity.pdbx_description
1 polymer ?
#
loop_
_entity_poly.entity_id
_entity_poly.type
_entity_poly.pdbx_seq_one_letter_code
_entity_poly.pdbx_strand_id
1 'polypeptide(L)'
;MHIVGIWDITMHEQLPHFSTFSKNYSRRFKDSDLFETIFARILCEVNKYGFIDDENIFIDGTHIKANANTHKYRNEVIEESARVYEKSLKEEINKDRELHNKKPLKEKKLQKN
;
A
#
# COMPACT_ATOMS: atom_id res chain seq x y z
N MET A 1 -16.79 5.35 40.24
CA MET A 1 -16.38 4.19 39.45
C MET A 1 -15.91 4.72 38.10
N HIS A 2 -14.60 4.92 37.96
CA HIS A 2 -14.00 5.63 36.84
C HIS A 2 -13.97 4.73 35.61
N ILE A 3 -14.79 5.05 34.60
CA ILE A 3 -14.60 4.53 33.23
C ILE A 3 -13.61 5.48 32.54
N VAL A 4 -12.37 5.49 33.01
CA VAL A 4 -11.26 6.24 32.42
C VAL A 4 -10.17 5.22 32.18
N GLY A 5 -10.12 4.65 30.97
CA GLY A 5 -9.14 3.61 30.69
C GLY A 5 -9.32 2.85 29.40
N ILE A 6 -10.13 3.33 28.46
CA ILE A 6 -10.28 2.63 27.19
C ILE A 6 -9.41 3.25 26.10
N TRP A 7 -9.44 4.57 25.84
CA TRP A 7 -8.44 5.25 25.00
C TRP A 7 -8.53 6.77 25.26
N ASP A 8 -7.62 7.34 26.05
CA ASP A 8 -7.61 8.79 26.31
C ASP A 8 -6.28 9.39 25.82
N ILE A 9 -6.00 9.25 24.52
CA ILE A 9 -4.93 10.05 23.91
C ILE A 9 -5.53 11.43 23.69
N THR A 10 -5.26 12.34 24.63
CA THR A 10 -5.64 13.75 24.48
C THR A 10 -4.83 14.35 23.32
N MET A 11 -5.37 15.32 22.56
CA MET A 11 -4.68 15.94 21.41
C MET A 11 -3.27 16.52 21.72
N HIS A 12 -2.93 16.68 23.00
CA HIS A 12 -1.67 17.23 23.47
C HIS A 12 -0.67 16.17 23.98
N GLU A 13 -1.02 14.90 23.92
CA GLU A 13 -0.15 13.81 24.39
C GLU A 13 0.70 13.25 23.24
N GLN A 14 1.94 12.87 23.55
CA GLN A 14 2.85 12.31 22.55
C GLN A 14 2.30 10.98 22.04
N LEU A 15 2.25 10.82 20.72
CA LEU A 15 1.76 9.60 20.08
C LEU A 15 2.51 8.38 20.65
N PRO A 16 1.78 7.39 21.19
CA PRO A 16 2.42 6.21 21.73
C PRO A 16 3.09 5.42 20.60
N HIS A 17 4.24 4.83 20.92
CA HIS A 17 4.95 3.96 19.99
C HIS A 17 4.03 2.82 19.50
N PHE A 18 4.18 2.37 18.25
CA PHE A 18 3.25 1.41 17.64
C PHE A 18 3.08 0.12 18.49
N SER A 19 4.16 -0.32 19.14
CA SER A 19 4.17 -1.51 19.99
C SER A 19 3.28 -1.38 21.22
N THR A 20 2.94 -0.16 21.64
CA THR A 20 2.01 0.11 22.75
C THR A 20 0.60 -0.34 22.40
N PHE A 21 0.15 -0.14 21.15
CA PHE A 21 -1.16 -0.62 20.70
C PHE A 21 -1.24 -2.14 20.72
N SER A 22 -0.23 -2.81 20.17
CA SER A 22 -0.15 -4.27 20.16
C SER A 22 -0.11 -4.85 21.58
N LYS A 23 0.70 -4.27 22.47
CA LYS A 23 0.78 -4.69 23.88
C LYS A 23 -0.53 -4.46 24.64
N ASN A 24 -1.21 -3.34 24.40
CA ASN A 24 -2.52 -3.08 25.01
C ASN A 24 -3.55 -4.11 24.55
N TYR A 25 -3.54 -4.44 23.26
CA TYR A 25 -4.42 -5.43 22.68
C TYR A 25 -4.17 -6.82 23.28
N SER A 26 -2.92 -7.28 23.31
CA SER A 26 -2.55 -8.54 23.94
C SER A 26 -2.91 -8.58 25.44
N ARG A 27 -2.81 -7.47 26.17
CA ARG A 27 -3.14 -7.42 27.61
C ARG A 27 -4.64 -7.41 27.87
N ARG A 28 -5.43 -6.69 27.05
CA ARG A 28 -6.89 -6.58 27.24
C ARG A 28 -7.64 -7.83 26.84
N PHE A 29 -7.12 -8.58 25.87
CA PHE A 29 -7.80 -9.74 25.28
C PHE A 29 -7.07 -11.06 25.54
N LYS A 30 -6.13 -11.09 26.49
CA LYS A 30 -5.30 -12.26 26.79
C LYS A 30 -6.14 -13.49 27.18
N ASP A 31 -7.17 -13.25 27.98
CA ASP A 31 -8.03 -14.29 28.54
C ASP A 31 -9.39 -14.35 27.81
N SER A 32 -9.44 -13.86 26.56
CA SER A 32 -10.65 -13.80 25.77
C SER A 32 -10.54 -14.67 24.52
N ASP A 33 -11.55 -15.51 24.32
CA ASP A 33 -11.69 -16.35 23.12
C ASP A 33 -12.19 -15.55 21.90
N LEU A 34 -12.16 -14.22 21.95
CA LEU A 34 -12.66 -13.33 20.91
C LEU A 34 -11.93 -13.55 19.58
N PHE A 35 -10.60 -13.68 19.61
CA PHE A 35 -9.84 -13.91 18.38
C PHE A 35 -10.13 -15.27 17.78
N GLU A 36 -10.22 -16.30 18.62
CA GLU A 36 -10.56 -17.65 18.18
C GLU A 36 -11.96 -17.69 17.57
N THR A 37 -12.93 -17.03 18.21
CA THR A 37 -14.32 -16.93 17.72
C THR A 37 -14.39 -16.22 16.37
N ILE A 38 -13.69 -15.09 16.21
CA ILE A 38 -13.64 -14.35 14.94
C ILE A 38 -12.97 -15.19 13.86
N PHE A 39 -11.84 -15.82 14.17
CA PHE A 39 -11.10 -16.65 13.23
C PHE A 39 -11.93 -17.86 12.78
N ALA A 40 -12.56 -18.57 13.72
CA ALA A 40 -13.46 -19.68 13.43
C ALA A 40 -14.65 -19.24 12.57
N ARG A 41 -15.19 -18.03 12.80
CA ARG A 41 -16.28 -17.51 11.97
C ARG A 41 -15.84 -17.24 10.55
N ILE A 42 -14.65 -16.66 10.35
CA ILE A 42 -14.08 -16.43 9.02
C ILE A 42 -13.87 -17.77 8.30
N LEU A 43 -13.26 -18.76 8.96
CA LEU A 43 -13.08 -20.10 8.40
C LEU A 43 -14.41 -20.75 8.01
N CYS A 44 -15.45 -20.62 8.85
CA CYS A 44 -16.77 -21.13 8.55
C CYS A 44 -17.37 -20.49 7.29
N GLU A 45 -17.23 -19.17 7.11
CA GLU A 45 -17.69 -18.50 5.89
C GLU A 45 -16.88 -18.95 4.67
N VAL A 46 -15.56 -18.99 4.75
CA VAL A 46 -14.68 -19.43 3.66
C VAL A 46 -15.00 -20.88 3.25
N ASN A 47 -15.28 -21.75 4.22
CA ASN A 47 -15.70 -23.13 3.97
C ASN A 47 -17.04 -23.21 3.23
N LYS A 48 -18.03 -22.39 3.61
CA LYS A 48 -19.35 -22.36 2.92
C LYS A 48 -19.22 -22.06 1.42
N TYR A 49 -18.25 -21.24 1.04
CA TYR A 49 -18.00 -20.90 -0.35
C TYR A 49 -17.05 -21.89 -1.06
N GLY A 50 -16.60 -22.96 -0.38
CA GLY A 50 -15.74 -24.00 -0.97
C GLY A 50 -14.32 -23.53 -1.26
N PHE A 51 -13.84 -22.49 -0.56
CA PHE A 51 -12.46 -21.98 -0.72
C PHE A 51 -11.44 -22.70 0.17
N ILE A 52 -11.86 -23.75 0.89
CA ILE A 52 -10.98 -24.58 1.72
C ILE A 52 -10.85 -25.95 1.04
N ASP A 53 -9.61 -26.37 0.79
CA ASP A 53 -9.26 -27.72 0.40
C ASP A 53 -8.71 -28.46 1.63
N ASP A 54 -9.48 -29.41 2.15
CA ASP A 54 -9.17 -30.13 3.39
C ASP A 54 -7.98 -31.10 3.23
N GLU A 55 -7.55 -31.39 1.99
CA GLU A 55 -6.44 -32.33 1.74
C GLU A 55 -5.06 -31.70 1.95
N ASN A 56 -4.95 -30.37 1.91
CA ASN A 56 -3.66 -29.66 1.89
C ASN A 56 -3.63 -28.49 2.90
N ILE A 57 -3.64 -28.81 4.19
CA ILE A 57 -3.50 -27.81 5.26
C ILE A 57 -2.01 -27.52 5.51
N PHE A 58 -1.51 -26.40 4.99
CA PHE A 58 -0.17 -25.89 5.29
C PHE A 58 -0.25 -24.75 6.31
N ILE A 59 0.15 -25.01 7.56
CA ILE A 59 0.31 -23.97 8.58
C ILE A 59 1.77 -23.54 8.55
N ASP A 60 2.08 -22.51 7.74
CA ASP A 60 3.39 -21.87 7.80
C ASP A 60 3.34 -20.71 8.80
N GLY A 61 4.17 -20.80 9.85
CA GLY A 61 4.35 -19.75 10.86
C GLY A 61 5.23 -18.60 10.38
N THR A 62 5.51 -18.49 9.08
CA THR A 62 6.25 -17.36 8.53
C THR A 62 5.51 -16.06 8.82
N HIS A 63 6.16 -15.22 9.62
CA HIS A 63 5.75 -13.85 9.81
C HIS A 63 5.90 -13.09 8.49
N ILE A 64 4.80 -12.92 7.74
CA ILE A 64 4.76 -12.09 6.54
C ILE A 64 4.93 -10.63 6.97
N LYS A 65 6.16 -10.13 6.88
CA LYS A 65 6.42 -8.70 7.03
C LYS A 65 5.79 -7.99 5.85
N ALA A 66 4.87 -7.06 6.12
CA ALA A 66 4.37 -6.15 5.10
C ALA A 66 5.57 -5.47 4.43
N ASN A 67 5.82 -5.79 3.17
CA ASN A 67 6.85 -5.10 2.40
C ASN A 67 6.28 -3.72 2.02
N ALA A 68 6.45 -2.75 2.93
CA ALA A 68 6.02 -1.37 2.78
C ALA A 68 6.97 -0.54 1.91
N ASN A 69 7.71 -1.18 1.00
CA ASN A 69 8.52 -0.43 0.05
C ASN A 69 7.58 0.24 -0.99
N THR A 70 7.30 1.51 -0.78
CA THR A 70 6.55 2.37 -1.71
C THR A 70 7.31 2.67 -3.00
N HIS A 71 8.58 2.26 -3.10
CA HIS A 71 9.47 2.49 -4.25
C HIS A 71 9.71 1.21 -5.08
N LYS A 72 8.70 0.35 -5.21
CA LYS A 72 8.77 -0.77 -6.17
C LYS A 72 8.46 -0.26 -7.57
N TYR A 73 9.49 0.17 -8.28
CA TYR A 73 9.41 0.47 -9.71
C TYR A 73 9.53 -0.84 -10.50
N ARG A 74 8.52 -1.14 -11.32
CA ARG A 74 8.61 -2.19 -12.34
C ARG A 74 8.95 -1.51 -13.65
N ASN A 75 10.14 -1.77 -14.17
CA ASN A 75 10.51 -1.29 -15.50
C ASN A 75 9.73 -2.11 -16.53
N GLU A 76 8.72 -1.48 -17.13
CA GLU A 76 7.99 -2.03 -18.27
C GLU A 76 8.55 -1.42 -19.55
N VAL A 77 8.87 -2.28 -20.53
CA VAL A 77 9.33 -1.85 -21.84
C VAL A 77 8.10 -1.42 -22.64
N ILE A 78 7.82 -0.11 -22.66
CA ILE A 78 6.74 0.48 -23.46
C ILE A 78 7.39 1.01 -24.75
N GLU A 79 7.37 0.22 -25.82
CA GLU A 79 8.31 0.42 -26.93
C GLU A 79 7.89 1.45 -27.98
N GLU A 80 6.59 1.75 -28.16
CA GLU A 80 6.17 2.55 -29.34
C GLU A 80 5.14 3.65 -29.08
N SER A 81 4.10 3.43 -28.25
CA SER A 81 3.01 4.41 -28.07
C SER A 81 3.44 5.70 -27.37
N ALA A 82 4.28 5.60 -26.33
CA ALA A 82 4.76 6.74 -25.58
C ALA A 82 5.66 7.67 -26.42
N ARG A 83 6.45 7.10 -27.34
CA ARG A 83 7.33 7.88 -28.25
C ARG A 83 6.54 8.71 -29.25
N VAL A 84 5.45 8.17 -29.78
CA VAL A 84 4.58 8.89 -30.72
C VAL A 84 3.90 10.07 -30.03
N TYR A 85 3.35 9.84 -28.83
CA TYR A 85 2.72 10.91 -28.04
C TYR A 85 3.72 12.00 -27.60
N GLU A 86 4.93 11.60 -27.20
CA GLU A 86 5.98 12.56 -26.84
C GLU A 86 6.38 13.45 -28.03
N LYS A 87 6.41 12.90 -29.24
CA LYS A 87 6.74 13.65 -30.46
C LYS A 87 5.65 14.66 -30.82
N SER A 88 4.37 14.24 -30.86
CA SER A 88 3.26 15.14 -31.15
C SER A 88 3.17 16.29 -30.14
N LEU A 89 3.38 15.98 -28.86
CA LEU A 89 3.37 16.97 -27.79
C LEU A 89 4.49 18.02 -27.96
N LYS A 90 5.70 17.60 -28.35
CA LYS A 90 6.81 18.53 -28.62
C LYS A 90 6.53 19.46 -29.80
N GLU A 91 5.90 18.94 -30.85
CA GLU A 91 5.52 19.73 -32.02
C GLU A 91 4.47 20.79 -31.67
N GLU A 92 3.47 20.45 -30.87
CA GLU A 92 2.44 21.38 -30.39
C GLU A 92 3.03 22.48 -29.50
N ILE A 93 3.88 22.12 -28.54
CA ILE A 93 4.55 23.10 -27.68
C ILE A 93 5.44 24.03 -28.50
N ASN A 94 6.10 23.53 -29.56
CA ASN A 94 6.95 24.38 -30.38
C ASN A 94 6.14 25.41 -31.19
N LYS A 95 4.98 25.02 -31.74
CA LYS A 95 4.05 25.93 -32.41
C LYS A 95 3.55 27.02 -31.45
N ASP A 96 3.21 26.66 -30.22
CA ASP A 96 2.81 27.63 -29.20
C ASP A 96 3.95 28.61 -28.86
N ARG A 97 5.20 28.13 -28.79
CA ARG A 97 6.36 28.99 -28.53
C ARG A 97 6.65 29.94 -29.68
N GLU A 98 6.49 29.51 -30.93
CA GLU A 98 6.61 30.36 -32.11
C GLU A 98 5.57 31.48 -32.11
N LEU A 99 4.30 31.16 -31.79
CA LEU A 99 3.24 32.16 -31.59
C LEU A 99 3.62 33.19 -30.51
N HIS A 100 4.29 32.74 -29.46
CA HIS A 100 4.77 33.60 -28.37
C HIS A 100 6.15 34.23 -28.60
N ASN A 101 6.72 34.17 -29.82
CA ASN A 101 8.05 34.66 -30.18
C ASN A 101 9.20 34.13 -29.29
N LYS A 102 9.05 32.90 -28.78
CA LYS A 102 10.03 32.22 -27.93
C LYS A 102 10.84 31.22 -28.76
N LYS A 103 12.12 31.08 -28.43
CA LYS A 103 13.02 30.10 -29.06
C LYS A 103 12.52 28.66 -28.86
N PRO A 104 12.73 27.75 -29.83
CA PRO A 104 12.32 26.35 -29.74
C PRO A 104 12.93 25.64 -28.52
N LEU A 105 12.23 24.63 -28.02
CA LEU A 105 12.70 23.82 -26.89
C LEU A 105 13.94 23.00 -27.29
N LYS A 106 14.98 23.04 -26.44
CA LYS A 106 16.17 22.21 -26.63
C LYS A 106 15.84 20.74 -26.38
N GLU A 107 16.28 19.86 -27.28
CA GLU A 107 16.12 18.43 -27.10
C GLU A 107 16.94 17.92 -25.91
N LYS A 108 16.31 17.11 -25.06
CA LYS A 108 16.97 16.44 -23.95
C LYS A 108 17.64 15.18 -24.50
N LYS A 109 18.98 15.13 -24.48
CA LYS A 109 19.73 13.93 -24.86
C LYS A 109 19.38 12.80 -23.88
N LEU A 110 18.68 11.78 -24.36
CA LEU A 110 18.45 10.55 -23.61
C LEU A 110 19.81 9.85 -23.43
N GLN A 111 20.34 9.87 -22.21
CA GLN A 111 21.49 9.03 -21.87
C GLN A 111 21.01 7.58 -21.90
N LYS A 112 21.42 6.84 -22.93
CA LYS A 112 21.26 5.39 -22.98
C LYS A 112 22.24 4.80 -21.97
N ASN A 113 21.73 4.28 -20.86
CA ASN A 113 22.44 3.34 -19.99
C ASN A 113 22.17 1.92 -20.48
#